data_AF-A0AAD6VE83-F1
#
_entry.id   AF-A0AAD6VE83-F1
#
_cell.length_a   1.000
_cell.length_b   1.000
_cell.length_c   1.000
_cell.angle_alpha   90.00
_cell.angle_beta   90.00
_cell.angle_gamma   90.00
#
_symmetry.space_group_name_H-M   'P 1'
#
loop_
_entity.id
_entity.type
_entity.pdbx_description
1 polymer ?
#
loop_
_entity_poly.entity_id
_entity_poly.type
_entity_poly.pdbx_seq_one_letter_code
_entity_poly.pdbx_strand_id
1 'polypeptide(L)'
;MLVPPPRQDHPQPCPPEPDPPQSATTGERIPEVGENDESSPGAQTSRPQADTAELVAAIEKKIADLVDRQRERTRLETRVRGVPELNHITKYAVNIAKDQKPRDTITYLRRTDITPVKGSKRSSEMAELARDYHNDLQADGGDVEPALRFQAKNEALNSLPPLGTNVNMTPLDEKLSEEDVLLALLEAAPGKAAGMDGFATEFWNLAPDSKP
;
A
#
# COMPACT_ATOMS: atom_id res chain seq x y z
N MET A 1 16.36 -18.58 -65.57
CA MET A 1 16.34 -19.58 -64.49
C MET A 1 15.53 -18.99 -63.34
N LEU A 2 14.30 -19.47 -63.11
CA LEU A 2 13.46 -19.01 -61.99
C LEU A 2 13.90 -19.72 -60.71
N VAL A 3 14.24 -18.94 -59.68
CA VAL A 3 14.57 -19.44 -58.34
C VAL A 3 13.26 -19.71 -57.59
N PRO A 4 13.05 -20.93 -57.05
CA PRO A 4 11.83 -21.24 -56.31
C PRO A 4 11.80 -20.54 -54.94
N PRO A 5 10.61 -20.19 -54.44
CA PRO A 5 10.46 -19.53 -53.15
C PRO A 5 10.81 -20.47 -51.98
N PRO A 6 11.29 -19.91 -50.86
CA PRO A 6 11.65 -20.67 -49.66
C PRO A 6 10.41 -21.34 -49.06
N ARG A 7 10.59 -22.59 -48.61
CA ARG A 7 9.56 -23.35 -47.87
C ARG A 7 9.29 -22.66 -46.54
N GLN A 8 8.01 -22.45 -46.24
CA GLN A 8 7.56 -22.01 -44.93
C GLN A 8 7.51 -23.22 -44.01
N ASP A 9 8.44 -23.28 -43.06
CA ASP A 9 8.40 -24.26 -41.99
C ASP A 9 7.29 -23.87 -41.01
N HIS A 10 6.24 -24.67 -40.95
CA HIS A 10 5.17 -24.47 -39.98
C HIS A 10 5.70 -24.69 -38.56
N PRO A 11 5.44 -23.76 -37.61
CA PRO A 11 5.88 -23.90 -36.23
C PRO A 11 5.22 -25.13 -35.61
N GLN A 12 6.05 -25.98 -35.00
CA GLN A 12 5.55 -27.15 -34.28
C GLN A 12 4.68 -26.72 -33.09
N PRO A 13 3.56 -27.44 -32.82
CA PRO A 13 2.69 -27.15 -31.69
C PRO A 13 3.45 -27.31 -30.38
N CYS A 14 3.34 -26.31 -29.51
CA CYS A 14 3.92 -26.34 -28.17
C CYS A 14 3.37 -27.53 -27.36
N PRO A 15 4.21 -28.22 -26.58
CA PRO A 15 3.74 -29.24 -25.65
C PRO A 15 2.80 -28.64 -24.60
N PRO A 16 1.81 -29.40 -24.11
CA PRO A 16 0.86 -28.93 -23.11
C PRO A 16 1.58 -28.57 -21.80
N GLU A 17 1.18 -27.47 -21.19
CA GLU A 17 1.69 -27.02 -19.89
C GLU A 17 1.33 -28.03 -18.78
N PRO A 18 2.23 -28.27 -17.81
CA PRO A 18 1.94 -29.12 -16.67
C PRO A 18 0.91 -28.47 -15.74
N ASP A 19 -0.01 -29.30 -15.24
CA ASP A 19 -1.08 -28.86 -14.34
C ASP A 19 -0.53 -28.14 -13.08
N PRO A 20 -1.19 -27.06 -12.62
CA PRO A 20 -0.76 -26.33 -11.45
C PRO A 20 -0.85 -27.20 -10.18
N PRO A 21 0.09 -27.05 -9.23
CA PRO A 21 0.06 -27.81 -7.99
C PRO A 21 -1.19 -27.48 -7.19
N GLN A 22 -2.01 -28.49 -6.94
CA GLN A 22 -3.19 -28.40 -6.09
C GLN A 22 -2.74 -27.99 -4.68
N SER A 23 -3.03 -26.75 -4.29
CA SER A 23 -2.79 -26.24 -2.95
C SER A 23 -3.73 -26.93 -1.97
N ALA A 24 -3.18 -27.81 -1.14
CA ALA A 24 -3.87 -28.41 -0.02
C ALA A 24 -4.19 -27.32 1.03
N THR A 25 -5.46 -26.94 1.11
CA THR A 25 -6.01 -26.03 2.12
C THR A 25 -6.14 -26.77 3.45
N THR A 26 -5.05 -26.88 4.21
CA THR A 26 -5.10 -27.35 5.59
C THR A 26 -5.56 -26.20 6.48
N GLY A 27 -6.86 -26.18 6.80
CA GLY A 27 -7.42 -25.26 7.79
C GLY A 27 -6.97 -25.64 9.19
N GLU A 28 -5.89 -25.03 9.67
CA GLU A 28 -5.53 -25.05 11.09
C GLU A 28 -6.46 -24.11 11.87
N ARG A 29 -7.31 -24.75 12.66
CA ARG A 29 -8.22 -24.16 13.63
C ARG A 29 -7.41 -23.57 14.78
N ILE A 30 -7.33 -22.25 14.86
CA ILE A 30 -6.72 -21.52 15.97
C ILE A 30 -7.57 -21.75 17.24
N PRO A 31 -7.03 -22.31 18.33
CA PRO A 31 -7.75 -22.40 19.60
C PRO A 31 -7.81 -21.03 20.27
N GLU A 32 -9.00 -20.69 20.77
CA GLU A 32 -9.26 -19.50 21.57
C GLU A 32 -8.39 -19.49 22.84
N VAL A 33 -7.69 -18.37 23.05
CA VAL A 33 -6.89 -18.11 24.24
C VAL A 33 -7.84 -17.65 25.34
N GLY A 34 -8.12 -18.55 26.28
CA GLY A 34 -8.82 -18.22 27.53
C GLY A 34 -7.92 -17.38 28.44
N GLU A 35 -8.45 -16.25 28.88
CA GLU A 35 -7.91 -15.42 29.95
C GLU A 35 -7.91 -16.23 31.26
N ASN A 36 -6.73 -16.45 31.85
CA ASN A 36 -6.60 -16.88 33.23
C ASN A 36 -5.78 -15.84 33.98
N ASP A 37 -6.49 -15.12 34.85
CA ASP A 37 -5.96 -14.35 35.96
C ASP A 37 -5.37 -15.27 37.05
N GLU A 38 -4.63 -14.63 37.95
CA GLU A 38 -4.12 -15.09 39.26
C GLU A 38 -2.68 -15.64 39.35
N SER A 39 -1.78 -14.70 39.67
CA SER A 39 -0.97 -14.68 40.91
C SER A 39 -0.39 -16.01 41.43
N SER A 40 0.93 -16.15 41.30
CA SER A 40 1.74 -16.87 42.30
C SER A 40 3.18 -16.34 42.35
N PRO A 41 3.68 -15.89 43.53
CA PRO A 41 5.05 -15.44 43.66
C PRO A 41 5.96 -16.58 44.14
N GLY A 42 7.14 -16.70 43.50
CA GLY A 42 8.31 -17.33 44.13
C GLY A 42 8.60 -18.77 43.74
N ALA A 43 9.07 -18.98 42.51
CA ALA A 43 9.97 -20.09 42.21
C ALA A 43 11.19 -19.53 41.46
N GLN A 44 12.30 -19.37 42.18
CA GLN A 44 13.62 -19.15 41.58
C GLN A 44 14.04 -20.45 40.88
N THR A 45 13.50 -20.71 39.70
CA THR A 45 14.01 -21.76 38.82
C THR A 45 15.23 -21.19 38.10
N SER A 46 16.41 -21.55 38.57
CA SER A 46 17.65 -21.47 37.80
C SER A 46 17.48 -22.28 36.51
N ARG A 47 17.01 -21.63 35.45
CA ARG A 47 16.81 -22.24 34.12
C ARG A 47 18.18 -22.44 33.44
N PRO A 48 18.39 -23.58 32.74
CA PRO A 48 19.55 -23.76 31.88
C PRO A 48 19.46 -22.78 30.69
N GLN A 49 20.24 -21.69 30.74
CA GLN A 49 20.24 -20.62 29.73
C GLN A 49 20.91 -21.04 28.40
N ALA A 50 21.73 -22.11 28.42
CA ALA A 50 22.49 -22.54 27.26
C ALA A 50 21.60 -23.14 26.16
N ASP A 51 20.71 -24.08 26.51
CA ASP A 51 19.85 -24.77 25.55
C ASP A 51 18.85 -23.81 24.88
N THR A 52 18.42 -22.77 25.60
CA THR A 52 17.53 -21.75 25.04
C THR A 52 18.24 -20.87 24.01
N ALA A 53 19.54 -20.59 24.18
CA ALA A 53 20.30 -19.76 23.25
C ALA A 53 20.54 -20.49 21.92
N GLU A 54 20.85 -21.79 21.97
CA GLU A 54 21.03 -22.61 20.76
C GLU A 54 19.73 -22.75 19.95
N LEU A 55 18.59 -22.94 20.64
CA LEU A 55 17.28 -22.99 19.99
C LEU A 55 16.92 -21.65 19.34
N VAL A 56 17.18 -20.52 20.01
CA VAL A 56 16.96 -19.18 19.45
C VAL A 56 17.79 -18.97 18.20
N ALA A 57 19.09 -19.29 18.24
CA ALA A 57 19.97 -19.18 17.07
C ALA A 57 19.52 -20.07 15.89
N ALA A 58 19.03 -21.29 16.19
CA ALA A 58 18.50 -22.19 15.16
C ALA A 58 17.19 -21.65 14.53
N ILE A 59 16.33 -21.00 15.32
CA ILE A 59 15.11 -20.35 14.83
C ILE A 59 15.47 -19.13 13.97
N GLU A 60 16.37 -18.26 14.43
CA GLU A 60 16.82 -17.09 13.68
C GLU A 60 17.41 -17.47 12.31
N LYS A 61 18.21 -18.54 12.26
CA LYS A 61 18.75 -19.07 11.00
C LYS A 61 17.62 -19.52 10.06
N LYS A 62 16.61 -20.22 10.56
CA LYS A 62 15.46 -20.64 9.75
C LYS A 62 14.65 -19.45 9.23
N ILE A 63 14.50 -18.40 10.04
CA ILE A 63 13.82 -17.16 9.62
C ILE A 63 14.62 -16.50 8.50
N ALA A 64 15.94 -16.37 8.65
CA ALA A 64 16.80 -15.81 7.60
C ALA A 64 16.68 -16.60 6.29
N ASP A 65 16.77 -17.93 6.34
CA ASP A 65 16.65 -18.80 5.17
C ASP A 65 15.28 -18.65 4.48
N LEU A 66 14.18 -18.56 5.25
CA LEU A 66 12.84 -18.36 4.70
C LEU A 66 12.68 -16.99 4.04
N VAL A 67 13.21 -15.94 4.66
CA VAL A 67 13.20 -14.58 4.11
C VAL A 67 13.98 -14.52 2.80
N ASP A 68 15.14 -15.19 2.72
CA ASP A 68 15.94 -15.22 1.50
C ASP A 68 15.25 -15.98 0.37
N ARG A 69 14.63 -17.14 0.65
CA ARG A 69 13.81 -17.86 -0.33
C ARG A 69 12.62 -17.02 -0.81
N GLN A 70 11.96 -16.31 0.09
CA GLN A 70 10.85 -15.42 -0.27
C GLN A 70 11.33 -14.31 -1.20
N ARG A 71 12.46 -13.66 -0.90
CA ARG A 71 13.06 -12.63 -1.75
C ARG A 71 13.43 -13.16 -3.12
N GLU A 72 14.03 -14.35 -3.19
CA GLU A 72 14.38 -14.99 -4.46
C GLU A 72 13.14 -15.30 -5.30
N ARG A 73 12.10 -15.88 -4.68
CA ARG A 73 10.81 -16.12 -5.34
C ARG A 73 10.22 -14.82 -5.91
N THR A 74 10.17 -13.75 -5.11
CA THR A 74 9.64 -12.44 -5.57
C THR A 74 10.47 -11.88 -6.72
N ARG A 75 11.80 -12.03 -6.71
CA ARG A 75 12.67 -11.61 -7.84
C ARG A 75 12.37 -12.40 -9.11
N LEU A 76 12.25 -13.73 -9.00
CA LEU A 76 11.93 -14.59 -10.15
C LEU A 76 10.55 -14.27 -10.71
N GLU A 77 9.54 -14.10 -9.85
CA GLU A 77 8.19 -13.72 -10.27
C GLU A 77 8.16 -12.36 -10.97
N THR A 78 8.85 -11.36 -10.41
CA THR A 78 8.98 -10.04 -11.05
C THR A 78 9.68 -10.13 -12.40
N ARG A 79 10.70 -10.99 -12.53
CA ARG A 79 11.40 -11.21 -13.80
C ARG A 79 10.51 -11.89 -14.83
N VAL A 80 9.83 -12.97 -14.46
CA VAL A 80 8.92 -13.72 -15.34
C VAL A 80 7.78 -12.82 -15.82
N ARG A 81 7.17 -12.04 -14.91
CA ARG A 81 6.14 -11.07 -15.23
C ARG A 81 6.64 -9.92 -16.10
N GLY A 82 7.86 -9.45 -15.85
CA GLY A 82 8.42 -8.30 -16.56
C GLY A 82 8.71 -8.57 -18.05
N VAL A 83 9.11 -9.78 -18.43
CA VAL A 83 9.44 -10.12 -19.83
C VAL A 83 8.27 -9.87 -20.80
N PRO A 84 7.05 -10.40 -20.59
CA PRO A 84 5.91 -10.12 -21.46
C PRO A 84 5.45 -8.66 -21.35
N GLU A 85 5.41 -8.09 -20.14
CA GLU A 85 4.91 -6.72 -19.94
C GLU A 85 5.78 -5.64 -20.60
N LEU A 86 7.08 -5.89 -20.78
CA LEU A 86 8.01 -4.98 -21.47
C LEU A 86 7.82 -4.94 -22.99
N ASN A 87 7.24 -5.98 -23.60
CA ASN A 87 6.95 -6.01 -25.03
C ASN A 87 5.64 -5.28 -25.40
N HIS A 88 4.86 -4.89 -24.39
CA HIS A 88 3.60 -4.18 -24.55
C HIS A 88 3.70 -2.77 -23.95
N ILE A 89 2.95 -1.79 -24.50
CA ILE A 89 2.86 -0.43 -23.93
C ILE A 89 1.96 -0.47 -22.69
N THR A 90 2.44 -1.11 -21.64
CA THR A 90 1.77 -1.23 -20.34
C THR A 90 2.26 -0.15 -19.38
N LYS A 91 1.48 0.13 -18.33
CA LYS A 91 1.90 1.01 -17.23
C LYS A 91 3.25 0.57 -16.63
N TYR A 92 3.50 -0.74 -16.57
CA TYR A 92 4.76 -1.30 -16.09
C TYR A 92 5.93 -0.90 -17.00
N ALA A 93 5.83 -1.13 -18.31
CA ALA A 93 6.86 -0.74 -19.28
C ALA A 93 7.15 0.77 -19.25
N VAL A 94 6.08 1.58 -19.22
CA VAL A 94 6.21 3.04 -19.13
C VAL A 94 6.87 3.47 -17.82
N ASN A 95 6.54 2.84 -16.68
CA ASN A 95 7.17 3.17 -15.40
C ASN A 95 8.65 2.77 -15.32
N ILE A 96 9.06 1.70 -16.00
CA ILE A 96 10.47 1.30 -16.10
C ILE A 96 11.24 2.25 -17.03
N ALA A 97 10.64 2.65 -18.14
CA ALA A 97 11.24 3.55 -19.11
C ALA A 97 11.31 5.01 -18.63
N LYS A 98 10.51 5.39 -17.62
CA LYS A 98 10.60 6.72 -17.00
C LYS A 98 11.98 6.91 -16.37
N ASP A 99 12.62 8.03 -16.69
CA ASP A 99 13.83 8.46 -16.01
C ASP A 99 13.58 8.58 -14.50
N GLN A 100 14.16 7.64 -13.75
CA GLN A 100 14.14 7.71 -12.30
C GLN A 100 15.12 8.79 -11.87
N LYS A 101 14.62 10.02 -11.71
CA LYS A 101 15.37 11.06 -11.02
C LYS A 101 15.76 10.51 -9.65
N PRO A 102 17.05 10.50 -9.27
CA PRO A 102 17.46 10.04 -7.96
C PRO A 102 16.64 10.83 -6.94
N ARG A 103 15.92 10.12 -6.06
CA ARG A 103 15.18 10.78 -4.99
C ARG A 103 16.20 11.58 -4.18
N ASP A 104 15.90 12.86 -3.94
CA ASP A 104 16.76 13.67 -3.08
C ASP A 104 16.85 12.99 -1.72
N THR A 105 18.04 12.48 -1.42
CA THR A 105 18.23 11.63 -0.24
C THR A 105 18.58 12.56 0.90
N ILE A 106 17.62 12.77 1.81
CA ILE A 106 17.86 13.54 3.02
C ILE A 106 18.93 12.82 3.83
N THR A 107 20.13 13.39 3.87
CA THR A 107 21.30 12.76 4.52
C THR A 107 21.35 13.00 6.03
N TYR A 108 20.65 14.03 6.50
CA TYR A 108 20.65 14.45 7.90
C TYR A 108 19.38 15.23 8.21
N LEU A 109 18.74 14.91 9.33
CA LEU A 109 17.60 15.65 9.86
C LEU A 109 17.94 16.18 11.25
N ARG A 110 17.61 17.45 11.51
CA ARG A 110 17.87 18.14 12.77
C ARG A 110 16.62 18.87 13.24
N ARG A 111 16.26 18.66 14.52
CA ARG A 111 15.28 19.47 15.25
C ARG A 111 15.96 20.66 15.90
N THR A 112 15.40 21.85 15.71
CA THR A 112 15.94 23.13 16.22
C THR A 112 15.14 23.72 17.37
N ASP A 113 13.98 23.15 17.64
CA ASP A 113 13.01 23.53 18.67
C ASP A 113 13.41 23.02 20.08
N ILE A 114 14.06 21.86 20.17
CA ILE A 114 14.52 21.29 21.44
C ILE A 114 15.94 21.73 21.78
N THR A 115 16.18 22.08 23.06
CA THR A 115 17.51 22.30 23.63
C THR A 115 17.85 21.15 24.60
N PRO A 116 18.92 20.37 24.37
CA PRO A 116 19.91 20.49 23.29
C PRO A 116 19.36 20.01 21.93
N VAL A 117 19.91 20.60 20.87
CA VAL A 117 19.59 20.29 19.47
C VAL A 117 19.81 18.80 19.20
N LYS A 118 18.76 18.09 18.76
CA LYS A 118 18.80 16.67 18.39
C LYS A 118 18.79 16.52 16.87
N GLY A 119 19.65 15.67 16.34
CA GLY A 119 19.67 15.35 14.91
C GLY A 119 20.28 13.98 14.64
N SER A 120 19.94 13.38 13.50
CA SER A 120 20.43 12.07 13.10
C SER A 120 20.65 11.96 11.59
N LYS A 121 21.57 11.08 11.20
CA LYS A 121 21.82 10.64 9.81
C LYS A 121 21.11 9.32 9.47
N ARG A 122 20.69 8.56 10.49
CA ARG A 122 20.07 7.24 10.29
C ARG A 122 18.59 7.42 9.98
N SER A 123 18.11 6.81 8.89
CA SER A 123 16.74 7.00 8.42
C SER A 123 15.66 6.65 9.45
N SER A 124 15.87 5.61 10.26
CA SER A 124 14.96 5.25 11.35
C SER A 124 14.84 6.36 12.40
N GLU A 125 15.98 6.90 12.83
CA GLU A 125 16.02 7.99 13.80
C GLU A 125 15.52 9.32 13.20
N MET A 126 15.73 9.57 11.91
CA MET A 126 15.14 10.71 11.22
C MET A 126 13.61 10.62 11.19
N ALA A 127 13.05 9.41 10.97
CA ALA A 127 11.61 9.20 11.01
C ALA A 127 11.04 9.43 12.42
N GLU A 128 11.73 8.95 13.46
CA GLU A 128 11.37 9.23 14.86
C GLU A 128 11.42 10.73 15.16
N LEU A 129 12.50 11.42 14.77
CA LEU A 129 12.65 12.87 14.94
C LEU A 129 11.53 13.66 14.24
N ALA A 130 11.16 13.27 13.02
CA ALA A 130 10.08 13.89 12.27
C ALA A 130 8.71 13.63 12.94
N ARG A 131 8.47 12.40 13.40
CA ARG A 131 7.25 12.04 14.13
C ARG A 131 7.12 12.86 15.40
N ASP A 132 8.17 12.89 16.21
CA ASP A 132 8.17 13.61 17.48
C ASP A 132 7.97 15.12 17.23
N TYR A 133 8.62 15.69 16.20
CA TYR A 133 8.40 17.08 15.80
C TYR A 133 6.93 17.36 15.44
N HIS A 134 6.30 16.49 14.65
CA HIS A 134 4.90 16.66 14.28
C HIS A 134 3.94 16.49 15.45
N ASN A 135 4.21 15.55 16.36
CA ASN A 135 3.41 15.36 17.56
C ASN A 135 3.49 16.60 18.46
N ASP A 136 4.70 17.11 18.67
CA ASP A 136 4.91 18.29 19.50
C ASP A 136 4.30 19.53 18.86
N LEU A 137 4.40 19.69 17.54
CA LEU A 137 3.72 20.76 16.80
C LEU A 137 2.19 20.69 16.93
N GLN A 138 1.63 19.47 16.97
CA GLN A 138 0.20 19.26 17.19
C GLN A 138 -0.22 19.51 18.65
N ALA A 139 0.69 19.27 19.60
CA ALA A 139 0.47 19.47 21.03
C ALA A 139 0.76 20.90 21.51
N ASP A 140 1.58 21.67 20.79
CA ASP A 140 1.99 23.05 21.12
C ASP A 140 0.81 24.04 21.16
N GLY A 141 -0.37 23.63 20.68
CA GLY A 141 -1.64 24.36 20.86
C GLY A 141 -2.30 24.19 22.23
N GLY A 142 -1.69 23.40 23.13
CA GLY A 142 -2.26 22.98 24.40
C GLY A 142 -3.45 22.03 24.22
N ASP A 143 -3.72 21.21 25.24
CA ASP A 143 -5.02 20.55 25.38
C ASP A 143 -6.08 21.62 25.65
N VAL A 144 -6.54 22.28 24.58
CA VAL A 144 -7.72 23.13 24.63
C VAL A 144 -8.85 22.25 25.14
N GLU A 145 -9.47 22.67 26.25
CA GLU A 145 -10.61 21.96 26.84
C GLU A 145 -11.59 21.57 25.72
N PRO A 146 -12.04 20.31 25.64
CA PRO A 146 -12.88 19.84 24.54
C PRO A 146 -14.10 20.73 24.29
N ALA A 147 -14.65 21.34 25.34
CA ALA A 147 -15.74 22.31 25.27
C ALA A 147 -15.35 23.59 24.51
N LEU A 148 -14.20 24.19 24.82
CA LEU A 148 -13.69 25.38 24.14
C LEU A 148 -13.34 25.08 22.67
N ARG A 149 -12.76 23.91 22.39
CA ARG A 149 -12.49 23.48 21.01
C ARG A 149 -13.78 23.33 20.21
N PHE A 150 -14.83 22.75 20.82
CA PHE A 150 -16.14 22.62 20.20
C PHE A 150 -16.79 23.99 19.94
N GLN A 151 -16.68 24.92 20.88
CA GLN A 151 -17.19 26.28 20.73
C GLN A 151 -16.49 27.02 19.59
N ALA A 152 -15.15 27.02 19.56
CA ALA A 152 -14.36 27.66 18.50
C ALA A 152 -14.65 27.05 17.13
N LYS A 153 -14.85 25.72 17.06
CA LYS A 153 -15.28 25.04 15.82
C LYS A 153 -16.63 25.57 15.34
N ASN A 154 -17.62 25.68 16.21
CA ASN A 154 -18.94 26.17 15.83
C ASN A 154 -18.92 27.65 15.45
N GLU A 155 -18.12 28.46 16.16
CA GLU A 155 -17.92 29.86 15.81
C GLU A 155 -17.30 30.01 14.41
N ALA A 156 -16.25 29.22 14.11
CA ALA A 156 -15.66 29.19 12.77
C ALA A 156 -16.68 28.75 11.71
N LEU A 157 -17.46 27.70 11.96
CA LEU A 157 -18.51 27.25 11.03
C LEU A 157 -19.60 28.30 10.82
N ASN A 158 -20.00 29.03 11.87
CA ASN A 158 -21.00 30.09 11.79
C ASN A 158 -20.46 31.37 11.14
N SER A 159 -19.13 31.58 11.16
CA SER A 159 -18.48 32.70 10.48
C SER A 159 -18.41 32.53 8.97
N LEU A 160 -18.52 31.28 8.49
CA LEU A 160 -18.56 31.01 7.06
C LEU A 160 -19.87 31.57 6.49
N PRO A 161 -19.81 32.37 5.42
CA PRO A 161 -21.02 32.87 4.78
C PRO A 161 -21.88 31.67 4.33
N PRO A 162 -23.22 31.75 4.45
CA PRO A 162 -24.09 30.67 3.99
C PRO A 162 -23.79 30.38 2.51
N LEU A 163 -23.68 29.09 2.18
CA LEU A 163 -23.27 28.57 0.86
C LEU A 163 -24.13 29.08 -0.34
N GLY A 164 -25.24 29.77 -0.08
CA GLY A 164 -26.30 30.07 -1.04
C GLY A 164 -26.18 31.37 -1.84
N THR A 165 -25.07 32.12 -1.79
CA THR A 165 -24.93 33.37 -2.58
C THR A 165 -23.78 33.36 -3.58
N ASN A 166 -23.14 32.21 -3.80
CA ASN A 166 -22.20 32.09 -4.91
C ASN A 166 -22.99 31.87 -6.20
N VAL A 167 -22.91 32.86 -7.10
CA VAL A 167 -23.48 32.79 -8.47
C VAL A 167 -23.02 31.54 -9.23
N ASN A 168 -21.92 30.93 -8.80
CA ASN A 168 -21.37 29.69 -9.35
C ASN A 168 -22.05 28.40 -8.84
N MET A 169 -23.05 28.49 -7.94
CA MET A 169 -23.82 27.33 -7.45
C MET A 169 -25.05 27.02 -8.32
N THR A 170 -25.45 27.92 -9.23
CA THR A 170 -26.56 27.66 -10.17
C THR A 170 -26.40 26.39 -11.03
N PRO A 171 -25.20 25.98 -11.51
CA PRO A 171 -25.06 24.71 -12.23
C PRO A 171 -25.18 23.46 -11.34
N LEU A 172 -25.09 23.60 -10.01
CA LEU A 172 -25.26 22.45 -9.08
C LEU A 172 -26.73 22.10 -8.84
N ASP A 173 -27.67 23.01 -9.15
CA ASP A 173 -29.12 22.75 -9.11
C ASP A 173 -29.62 22.03 -10.38
N GLU A 174 -28.80 21.95 -11.42
CA GLU A 174 -29.14 21.24 -12.64
C GLU A 174 -29.22 19.74 -12.36
N LYS A 175 -30.34 19.11 -12.74
CA LYS A 175 -30.53 17.67 -12.55
C LYS A 175 -29.56 16.92 -13.45
N LEU A 176 -28.71 16.07 -12.86
CA LEU A 176 -27.87 15.14 -13.62
C LEU A 176 -28.73 14.29 -14.55
N SER A 177 -28.40 14.31 -15.84
CA SER A 177 -28.98 13.39 -16.83
C SER A 177 -28.26 12.04 -16.80
N GLU A 178 -28.91 11.02 -17.35
CA GLU A 178 -28.27 9.71 -17.53
C GLU A 178 -27.05 9.78 -18.45
N GLU A 179 -27.09 10.65 -19.46
CA GLU A 179 -25.98 10.91 -20.38
C GLU A 179 -24.76 11.47 -19.63
N ASP A 180 -24.96 12.38 -18.67
CA ASP A 180 -23.88 12.94 -17.85
C ASP A 180 -23.22 11.87 -16.98
N VAL A 181 -24.00 10.93 -16.44
CA VAL A 181 -23.48 9.82 -15.64
C VAL A 181 -22.66 8.87 -16.50
N LEU A 182 -23.13 8.54 -17.72
CA LEU A 182 -22.39 7.71 -18.66
C LEU A 182 -21.09 8.37 -19.12
N LEU A 183 -21.12 9.67 -19.44
CA LEU A 183 -19.92 10.43 -19.78
C LEU A 183 -18.92 10.47 -18.61
N ALA A 184 -19.40 10.72 -17.39
CA ALA A 184 -18.55 10.71 -16.20
C ALA A 184 -17.90 9.34 -15.95
N LEU A 185 -18.62 8.24 -16.19
CA LEU A 185 -18.07 6.88 -16.09
C LEU A 185 -17.04 6.59 -17.19
N LEU A 186 -17.27 7.05 -18.42
CA LEU A 186 -16.32 6.92 -19.52
C LEU A 186 -15.03 7.74 -19.30
N GLU A 187 -15.15 8.93 -18.73
CA GLU A 187 -14.00 9.78 -18.38
C GLU A 187 -13.25 9.31 -17.13
N ALA A 188 -13.88 8.47 -16.31
CA ALA A 188 -13.25 7.94 -15.10
C ALA A 188 -12.01 7.11 -15.45
N ALA A 189 -10.85 7.58 -15.01
CA ALA A 189 -9.58 6.96 -15.37
C ALA A 189 -9.50 5.49 -14.88
N PRO A 190 -9.25 4.51 -15.78
CA PRO A 190 -9.07 3.13 -15.37
C PRO A 190 -7.79 2.94 -14.55
N GLY A 191 -7.77 1.92 -13.68
CA GLY A 191 -6.61 1.59 -12.85
C GLY A 191 -6.28 2.61 -11.75
N LYS A 192 -7.26 3.42 -11.32
CA LYS A 192 -7.20 4.20 -10.08
C LYS A 192 -7.51 3.29 -8.88
N ALA A 193 -6.93 3.62 -7.73
CA ALA A 193 -7.25 2.91 -6.49
C ALA A 193 -8.74 3.08 -6.17
N ALA A 194 -9.36 2.01 -5.69
CA ALA A 194 -10.74 2.06 -5.23
C ALA A 194 -10.90 3.10 -4.10
N GLY A 195 -12.09 3.70 -4.03
CA GLY A 195 -12.47 4.57 -2.91
C GLY A 195 -12.60 3.81 -1.59
N MET A 196 -13.12 4.47 -0.55
CA MET A 196 -13.39 3.83 0.75
C MET A 196 -14.28 2.59 0.63
N ASP A 197 -15.13 2.54 -0.40
CA ASP A 197 -16.05 1.43 -0.65
C ASP A 197 -15.36 0.20 -1.28
N GLY A 198 -14.10 0.32 -1.71
CA GLY A 198 -13.32 -0.80 -2.26
C GLY A 198 -13.64 -1.20 -3.70
N PHE A 199 -14.60 -0.56 -4.36
CA PHE A 199 -14.92 -0.81 -5.77
C PHE A 199 -14.00 -0.03 -6.73
N ALA A 200 -13.37 -0.75 -7.66
CA ALA A 200 -12.57 -0.16 -8.74
C ALA A 200 -13.48 0.40 -9.85
N THR A 201 -13.00 1.40 -10.60
CA THR A 201 -13.73 2.01 -11.73
C THR A 201 -14.15 0.99 -12.79
N GLU A 202 -13.33 -0.05 -12.99
CA GLU A 202 -13.60 -1.15 -13.94
C GLU A 202 -14.90 -1.91 -13.64
N PHE A 203 -15.32 -1.95 -12.38
CA PHE A 203 -16.56 -2.62 -11.97
C PHE A 203 -17.80 -1.93 -12.56
N TRP A 204 -17.78 -0.61 -12.65
CA TRP A 204 -18.89 0.17 -13.18
C TRP A 204 -19.01 0.07 -14.71
N ASN A 205 -17.90 -0.17 -15.40
CA ASN A 205 -17.85 -0.34 -16.86
C ASN A 205 -18.38 -1.71 -17.33
N LEU A 206 -18.59 -2.66 -16.42
CA LEU A 206 -19.11 -4.00 -16.72
C LEU A 206 -20.65 -4.07 -16.68
N ALA A 207 -21.32 -2.96 -16.35
CA ALA A 207 -22.78 -2.92 -16.31
C ALA A 207 -23.37 -3.25 -17.70
N PRO A 208 -24.22 -4.30 -17.81
CA PRO A 208 -24.55 -4.99 -19.06
C PRO A 208 -25.35 -4.19 -20.09
N ASP A 209 -25.85 -3.01 -19.74
CA ASP A 209 -26.69 -2.18 -20.60
C ASP A 209 -25.92 -1.05 -21.33
N SER A 210 -24.61 -0.94 -21.14
CA SER A 210 -23.76 0.07 -21.80
C SER A 210 -23.29 -0.30 -23.22
N LYS A 211 -24.14 -0.95 -24.02
CA LYS A 211 -23.87 -1.09 -25.45
C LYS A 211 -24.21 0.22 -26.17
N PRO A 212 -23.28 0.76 -27.00
CA PRO A 212 -23.54 1.97 -27.78
C PRO A 212 -24.66 1.77 -28.81
#